data_AF-A0A7C4XZC7-F1
#
_entry.id   AF-A0A7C4XZC7-F1
#
_cell.length_a   1.000
_cell.length_b   1.000
_cell.length_c   1.000
_cell.angle_alpha   90.00
_cell.angle_beta   90.00
_cell.angle_gamma   90.00
#
_symmetry.space_group_name_H-M   'P 1'
#
loop_
_entity.id
_entity.type
_entity.pdbx_description
1 polymer ?
#
loop_
_entity_poly.entity_id
_entity_poly.type
_entity_poly.pdbx_seq_one_letter_code
_entity_poly.pdbx_strand_id
1 'polypeptide(L)'
;KNKIIVGRNREENEMLLRLKTKKDYFFEAQGCGSPITLLQGPKTRQAIEKAAQLTAYYSDQKTGKVHIKYGREKLERSIFVDRPNEDEIEQLRIK
;
A
#
# COMPACT_ATOMS: atom_id res chain seq x y z
N LYS A 1 17.39 0.26 3.24
CA LYS A 1 16.46 -0.76 2.71
C LYS A 1 15.05 -0.17 2.68
N ASN A 2 14.25 -0.44 1.65
CA ASN A 2 12.81 -0.12 1.66
C ASN A 2 12.08 -1.15 2.51
N LYS A 3 11.15 -0.71 3.35
CA LYS A 3 10.28 -1.61 4.14
C LYS A 3 8.83 -1.27 3.83
N ILE A 4 8.06 -2.28 3.43
CA ILE A 4 6.64 -2.16 3.13
C ILE A 4 5.88 -2.95 4.20
N ILE A 5 4.90 -2.32 4.83
CA ILE A 5 4.10 -2.90 5.90
C ILE A 5 2.63 -2.72 5.54
N VAL A 6 1.86 -3.80 5.45
CA VAL A 6 0.45 -3.77 5.03
C VAL A 6 -0.41 -4.09 6.25
N GLY A 7 -1.35 -3.21 6.60
CA GLY A 7 -2.33 -3.45 7.65
C GLY A 7 -3.53 -4.17 7.06
N ARG A 8 -3.78 -5.41 7.48
CA ARG A 8 -4.81 -6.27 6.87
C ARG A 8 -6.16 -6.14 7.56
N ASN A 9 -6.22 -5.42 8.67
CA ASN A 9 -7.43 -5.16 9.43
C ASN A 9 -7.42 -3.73 10.01
N ARG A 10 -8.54 -3.34 10.62
CA ARG A 10 -8.71 -1.99 11.19
C ARG A 10 -7.68 -1.69 12.28
N GLU A 11 -7.42 -2.63 13.18
CA GLU A 11 -6.49 -2.43 14.30
C GLU A 11 -5.06 -2.22 13.81
N GLU A 12 -4.60 -3.01 12.84
CA GLU A 12 -3.31 -2.83 12.18
C GLU A 12 -3.23 -1.49 11.43
N ASN A 13 -4.29 -1.10 10.72
CA ASN A 13 -4.34 0.18 10.03
C ASN A 13 -4.20 1.35 11.01
N GLU A 14 -4.92 1.33 12.12
CA GLU A 14 -4.83 2.35 13.17
C GLU A 14 -3.42 2.38 13.79
N MET A 15 -2.81 1.21 14.03
CA MET A 15 -1.45 1.12 14.54
C MET A 15 -0.44 1.70 13.54
N LEU A 16 -0.55 1.38 12.25
CA LEU A 16 0.32 1.91 11.20
C LEU A 16 0.21 3.43 11.08
N LEU A 17 -1.00 3.97 11.15
CA LEU A 17 -1.24 5.41 11.12
C LEU A 17 -0.68 6.13 12.35
N ARG A 18 -0.61 5.45 13.52
CA ARG A 18 0.03 5.98 14.74
C ARG A 18 1.56 5.87 14.71
N LEU A 19 2.09 4.80 14.11
CA LEU A 19 3.54 4.55 14.03
C LEU A 19 4.23 5.28 12.87
N LYS A 20 3.47 5.77 11.88
CA LYS A 20 4.04 6.47 10.74
C LYS A 20 4.80 7.71 11.20
N THR A 21 5.95 7.94 10.60
CA THR A 21 6.66 9.21 10.74
C THR A 21 6.28 10.16 9.62
N LYS A 22 6.52 11.47 9.79
CA LYS A 22 6.32 12.49 8.72
C LYS A 22 7.12 12.21 7.45
N LYS A 23 8.12 11.34 7.54
CA LYS A 23 8.94 10.93 6.40
C LYS A 23 8.37 9.74 5.67
N ASP A 24 7.42 8.97 6.22
CA ASP A 24 6.90 7.75 5.62
C ASP A 24 5.78 8.04 4.62
N TYR A 25 5.62 7.17 3.62
CA TYR A 25 4.44 7.21 2.76
C TYR A 25 3.43 6.18 3.25
N PHE A 26 2.16 6.55 3.28
CA PHE A 26 1.07 5.61 3.47
C PHE A 26 0.18 5.60 2.23
N PHE A 27 -0.45 4.47 1.97
CA PHE A 27 -1.26 4.17 0.80
C PHE A 27 -2.63 3.68 1.25
N GLU A 28 -3.66 4.08 0.53
CA GLU A 28 -5.05 3.76 0.79
C GLU A 28 -5.77 3.51 -0.54
N ALA A 29 -6.50 2.39 -0.63
CA ALA A 29 -7.40 2.14 -1.75
C ALA A 29 -8.65 3.03 -1.64
N GLN A 30 -8.97 3.77 -2.69
CA GLN A 30 -10.15 4.63 -2.74
C GLN A 30 -11.38 3.84 -3.17
N GLY A 31 -12.45 3.92 -2.38
CA GLY A 31 -13.74 3.31 -2.72
C GLY A 31 -13.83 1.80 -2.48
N CYS A 32 -12.76 1.18 -1.99
CA CYS A 32 -12.75 -0.16 -1.41
C CYS A 32 -12.14 -0.04 -0.01
N GLY A 33 -12.53 -0.91 0.92
CA GLY A 33 -12.08 -0.84 2.32
C GLY A 33 -10.57 -1.06 2.50
N SER A 34 -10.17 -1.46 3.71
CA SER A 34 -8.80 -1.92 4.04
C SER A 34 -8.14 -2.69 2.88
N PRO A 35 -6.81 -2.56 2.67
CA PRO A 35 -5.79 -2.22 3.67
C PRO A 35 -5.22 -0.78 3.60
N ILE A 36 -4.56 -0.36 4.69
CA ILE A 36 -3.59 0.75 4.69
C ILE A 36 -2.18 0.14 4.56
N THR A 37 -1.37 0.64 3.63
CA THR A 37 0.03 0.21 3.48
C THR A 37 0.99 1.33 3.83
N LEU A 38 2.03 1.05 4.60
CA LEU A 38 3.12 1.98 4.95
C LEU A 38 4.40 1.62 4.18
N LEU A 39 5.01 2.60 3.53
CA LEU A 39 6.32 2.52 2.88
C LEU A 39 7.34 3.38 3.63
N GLN A 40 8.28 2.71 4.27
CA GLN A 40 9.42 3.31 4.96
C GLN A 40 10.70 3.19 4.13
N GLY A 41 11.60 4.17 4.26
CA GLY A 41 12.89 4.19 3.56
C GLY A 41 12.94 5.09 2.31
N PRO A 42 13.82 4.80 1.33
CA PRO A 42 14.17 5.71 0.24
C PRO A 42 13.08 5.98 -0.82
N LYS A 43 11.91 5.31 -0.77
CA LYS A 43 10.74 5.62 -1.61
C LYS A 43 11.05 5.71 -3.10
N THR A 44 11.87 4.79 -3.58
CA THR A 44 12.14 4.63 -5.01
C THR A 44 10.84 4.37 -5.76
N ARG A 45 10.78 4.76 -7.04
CA ARG A 45 9.57 4.59 -7.88
C ARG A 45 9.05 3.14 -7.85
N GLN A 46 9.95 2.17 -8.01
CA GLN A 46 9.63 0.74 -7.87
C GLN A 46 9.03 0.35 -6.51
N ALA A 47 9.46 0.99 -5.41
CA ALA A 47 8.93 0.68 -4.09
C ALA A 47 7.53 1.28 -3.88
N ILE A 48 7.25 2.44 -4.48
CA ILE A 48 5.92 3.05 -4.50
C ILE A 48 4.98 2.17 -5.33
N GLU A 49 5.39 1.74 -6.50
CA GLU A 49 4.62 0.85 -7.37
C GLU A 49 4.31 -0.48 -6.67
N LYS A 50 5.31 -1.11 -6.04
CA LYS A 50 5.10 -2.34 -5.25
C LYS A 50 4.16 -2.14 -4.07
N ALA A 51 4.29 -1.03 -3.33
CA ALA A 51 3.40 -0.74 -2.21
C ALA A 51 1.94 -0.53 -2.68
N ALA A 52 1.75 0.16 -3.80
CA ALA A 52 0.43 0.35 -4.39
C ALA A 52 -0.18 -0.98 -4.89
N GLN A 53 0.61 -1.81 -5.58
CA GLN A 53 0.21 -3.15 -6.01
C GLN A 53 -0.22 -4.04 -4.84
N LEU A 54 0.55 -4.05 -3.75
CA LEU A 54 0.20 -4.79 -2.53
C LEU A 54 -1.09 -4.26 -1.89
N THR A 55 -1.26 -2.93 -1.86
CA THR A 55 -2.49 -2.31 -1.35
C THR A 55 -3.70 -2.73 -2.17
N ALA A 56 -3.58 -2.73 -3.50
CA ALA A 56 -4.64 -3.17 -4.41
C ALA A 56 -4.95 -4.67 -4.26
N TYR A 57 -3.92 -5.51 -4.14
CA TYR A 57 -4.07 -6.96 -4.01
C TYR A 57 -4.86 -7.36 -2.77
N TYR A 58 -4.53 -6.77 -1.64
CA TYR A 58 -5.19 -7.03 -0.36
C TYR A 58 -6.49 -6.25 -0.18
N SER A 59 -6.83 -5.34 -1.10
CA SER A 59 -8.10 -4.62 -1.05
C SER A 59 -9.28 -5.52 -1.43
N ASP A 60 -10.47 -5.13 -0.99
CA ASP A 60 -11.74 -5.78 -1.36
C ASP A 60 -12.07 -5.68 -2.87
N GLN A 61 -11.33 -4.89 -3.65
CA GLN A 61 -11.57 -4.77 -5.08
C GLN A 61 -11.09 -6.03 -5.81
N LYS A 62 -12.03 -6.84 -6.29
CA LYS A 62 -11.74 -8.11 -6.97
C LYS A 62 -11.37 -7.96 -8.45
N THR A 63 -11.78 -6.88 -9.10
CA THR A 63 -11.60 -6.70 -10.54
C THR A 63 -11.26 -5.26 -10.93
N GLY A 64 -10.50 -5.12 -12.02
CA GLY A 64 -10.15 -3.83 -12.63
C GLY A 64 -9.00 -3.07 -11.96
N LYS A 65 -8.85 -1.81 -12.36
CA LYS A 65 -7.84 -0.90 -11.83
C LYS A 65 -8.29 -0.37 -10.48
N VAL A 66 -7.43 -0.49 -9.48
CA VAL A 66 -7.66 0.05 -8.15
C VAL A 66 -7.03 1.44 -8.07
N HIS A 67 -7.83 2.41 -7.64
CA HIS A 67 -7.35 3.77 -7.41
C HIS A 67 -6.70 3.83 -6.04
N ILE A 68 -5.37 3.90 -5.99
CA ILE A 68 -4.62 4.02 -4.75
C ILE A 68 -4.19 5.47 -4.57
N LYS A 69 -4.58 6.07 -3.45
CA LYS A 69 -3.99 7.35 -3.03
C LYS A 69 -2.86 7.09 -2.06
N TYR A 70 -1.85 7.95 -2.07
CA TYR A 70 -0.72 7.88 -1.16
C TYR A 70 -0.12 9.24 -0.84
N GLY A 71 0.56 9.33 0.29
CA GLY A 71 1.26 10.53 0.72
C GLY A 71 1.85 10.41 2.12
N ARG A 72 2.31 11.53 2.70
CA ARG A 72 2.98 11.54 4.02
C ARG A 72 1.99 11.82 5.15
N GLU A 73 1.44 13.02 5.09
CA GLU A 73 0.49 13.51 6.09
C GLU A 73 -0.92 13.48 5.50
N LYS A 74 -1.05 13.85 4.22
CA LYS A 74 -2.28 13.79 3.43
C LYS A 74 -2.07 12.93 2.18
N LEU A 75 -3.16 12.34 1.71
CA LEU A 75 -3.25 11.55 0.48
C LEU A 75 -3.28 12.47 -0.75
N GLU A 76 -2.15 13.14 -1.04
CA GLU A 76 -2.04 14.15 -2.10
C GLU A 76 -1.77 13.55 -3.48
N ARG A 77 -1.22 12.33 -3.53
CA ARG A 77 -0.88 11.64 -4.78
C ARG A 77 -1.83 10.48 -5.00
N SER A 78 -2.02 10.16 -6.27
CA SER A 78 -2.77 8.98 -6.69
C SER A 78 -2.02 8.21 -7.75
N ILE A 79 -2.25 6.90 -7.77
CA ILE A 79 -1.78 5.99 -8.79
C ILE A 79 -2.89 4.98 -9.07
N PHE A 80 -3.11 4.69 -10.33
CA PHE A 80 -3.97 3.57 -10.75
C PHE A 80 -3.07 2.38 -10.98
N VAL A 81 -3.34 1.29 -10.26
CA VAL A 81 -2.62 0.03 -10.44
C VAL A 81 -3.63 -1.05 -10.77
N ASP A 82 -3.26 -1.92 -11.70
CA ASP A 82 -3.98 -3.18 -11.88
C ASP A 82 -3.67 -4.11 -10.72
N ARG A 83 -4.66 -4.92 -10.35
CA ARG A 83 -4.48 -5.95 -9.32
C ARG A 83 -3.42 -6.95 -9.83
N PRO A 84 -2.28 -7.09 -9.14
CA PRO A 84 -1.29 -8.08 -9.51
C PRO A 84 -1.85 -9.49 -9.31
N ASN A 85 -1.44 -10.43 -10.15
CA ASN A 85 -1.77 -11.85 -9.98
C ASN A 85 -1.04 -12.44 -8.76
N GLU A 86 -1.56 -13.54 -8.21
CA GLU A 86 -0.96 -14.24 -7.05
C GLU A 86 0.52 -14.57 -7.25
N ASP A 87 0.90 -14.96 -8.47
CA ASP A 87 2.28 -15.31 -8.85
C ASP A 87 3.27 -14.14 -8.64
N GLU A 88 2.86 -12.92 -9.00
CA GLU A 88 3.67 -11.71 -8.84
C GLU A 88 3.84 -11.32 -7.36
N ILE A 89 2.85 -11.65 -6.53
CA ILE A 89 2.88 -11.38 -5.09
C ILE A 89 3.71 -12.42 -4.34
N GLU A 90 3.69 -13.70 -4.74
CA GLU A 90 4.52 -14.75 -4.14
C GLU A 90 6.01 -14.47 -4.29
N GLN A 91 6.45 -13.93 -5.43
CA GLN A 91 7.84 -13.53 -5.66
C GLN A 91 8.32 -12.41 -4.72
N LEU A 92 7.40 -11.66 -4.11
CA LEU A 92 7.70 -10.59 -3.17
C LEU A 92 7.70 -11.04 -1.71
N ARG A 93 7.25 -12.26 -1.43
CA ARG A 93 7.16 -12.81 -0.07
C ARG A 93 8.52 -13.35 0.37
N ILE A 94 9.20 -12.63 1.25
CA ILE A 94 10.38 -13.15 1.94
C ILE A 94 9.89 -14.12 3.04
N LYS A 95 10.31 -15.40 2.97
CA LYS A 95 10.11 -16.42 4.01
C LYS A 95 11.06 -16.21 5.18
#